data_AF-A0A5C3P7G6-F1
#
_entry.id   AF-A0A5C3P7G6-F1
#
_cell.length_a   1.000
_cell.length_b   1.000
_cell.length_c   1.000
_cell.angle_alpha   90.00
_cell.angle_beta   90.00
_cell.angle_gamma   90.00
#
_symmetry.space_group_name_H-M   'P 1'
#
loop_
_entity.id
_entity.type
_entity.pdbx_description
1 polymer ?
#
loop_
_entity_poly.entity_id
_entity_poly.type
_entity_poly.pdbx_seq_one_letter_code
_entity_poly.pdbx_strand_id
1 'polypeptide(L)'
;MPPKTIRFEMIPANLALAKYENVTLYADLKHTCCFSLHHPPDFSEFIKQLDEDLKVEEEDLQMAILERADPDAILELGFRLLGGCRVARPSIEGALSMFDALTDKDMAGSRYVGNRASKELRAKAHGGAASAYWLEFSLQDESTRAQILIDRELFRRPFNARGFNNEFDAIFFAAENANNSAKLGLASSAAIAIGISVVEIAQKVGVDMLRAERLRPLARMLERHEAEKRAKELRWEKREQDEQAYTCAARGCKVGGVHKSSLKACAGECPPEVKPRYCSKECQKRNWPTHKAVCKPGPVGQRPSAGTSSSGDTEALDDAMDASLSLTTNASEAEPKAEVVERWLSGPEAAAQFGLGRQHVVNIPSSRPGEEFRVVSSTMHPTEMRKMREDAANGRWYFQIASDRSD
;
A
#
# COMPACT_ATOMS: atom_id res chain seq x y z
N MET A 1 -18.88 -4.52 -29.49
CA MET A 1 -19.24 -5.34 -28.31
C MET A 1 -19.39 -4.39 -27.13
N PRO A 2 -20.45 -4.49 -26.32
CA PRO A 2 -20.59 -3.63 -25.15
C PRO A 2 -19.45 -3.90 -24.13
N PRO A 3 -18.97 -2.89 -23.41
CA PRO A 3 -17.95 -3.05 -22.38
C PRO A 3 -18.43 -4.00 -21.28
N LYS A 4 -17.54 -4.88 -20.81
CA LYS A 4 -17.83 -5.79 -19.70
C LYS A 4 -17.81 -4.98 -18.40
N THR A 5 -18.97 -4.74 -17.80
CA THR A 5 -19.06 -4.06 -16.51
C THR A 5 -19.08 -5.09 -15.39
N ILE A 6 -18.02 -5.11 -14.57
CA ILE A 6 -17.98 -5.86 -13.32
C ILE A 6 -18.04 -4.82 -12.20
N ARG A 7 -19.07 -4.90 -11.35
CA ARG A 7 -19.19 -4.04 -10.17
C ARG A 7 -18.85 -4.86 -8.94
N PHE A 8 -17.81 -4.40 -8.23
CA PHE A 8 -17.45 -4.93 -6.92
C PHE A 8 -18.11 -4.07 -5.85
N GLU A 9 -19.01 -4.65 -5.08
CA GLU A 9 -19.59 -4.02 -3.90
C GLU A 9 -18.95 -4.69 -2.68
N MET A 10 -18.03 -3.97 -2.04
CA MET A 10 -17.54 -4.36 -0.72
C MET A 10 -18.64 -4.00 0.27
N ILE A 11 -19.29 -5.01 0.85
CA ILE A 11 -20.25 -4.79 1.92
C ILE A 11 -19.41 -4.66 3.19
N PRO A 12 -19.28 -3.46 3.80
CA PRO A 12 -18.48 -3.32 5.01
C PRO A 12 -19.10 -4.23 6.07
N ALA A 13 -18.30 -5.10 6.69
CA ALA A 13 -18.77 -6.04 7.70
C ALA A 13 -19.34 -5.37 8.96
N ASN A 14 -19.40 -4.04 9.02
CA ASN A 14 -19.95 -3.33 10.17
C ASN A 14 -20.85 -2.16 9.77
N LEU A 15 -22.15 -2.44 9.64
CA LEU A 15 -23.23 -1.44 9.57
C LEU A 15 -23.17 -0.44 10.75
N ALA A 16 -22.51 -0.79 11.86
CA ALA A 16 -22.42 0.04 13.06
C ALA A 16 -21.76 1.39 12.81
N LEU A 17 -20.71 1.44 11.99
CA LEU A 17 -20.00 2.69 11.68
C LEU A 17 -20.68 3.52 10.60
N ALA A 18 -21.51 2.88 9.75
CA ALA A 18 -22.18 3.55 8.63
C ALA A 18 -23.15 4.66 9.08
N LYS A 19 -23.50 4.73 10.37
CA LYS A 19 -24.28 5.82 10.97
C LYS A 19 -23.50 7.14 11.08
N TYR A 20 -22.17 7.10 10.96
CA TYR A 20 -21.30 8.27 11.07
C TYR A 20 -20.92 8.79 9.68
N GLU A 21 -21.23 10.05 9.42
CA GLU A 21 -20.79 10.73 8.20
C GLU A 21 -19.26 10.80 8.13
N ASN A 22 -18.70 10.64 6.93
CA ASN A 22 -17.25 10.68 6.64
C ASN A 22 -16.38 9.67 7.42
N VAL A 23 -16.98 8.64 8.04
CA VAL A 23 -16.22 7.64 8.83
C VAL A 23 -15.16 6.91 8.03
N THR A 24 -15.38 6.68 6.74
CA THR A 24 -14.41 6.02 5.86
C THR A 24 -13.12 6.83 5.75
N LEU A 25 -13.23 8.14 5.49
CA LEU A 25 -12.06 9.02 5.38
C LEU A 25 -11.32 9.13 6.72
N TYR A 26 -12.05 9.29 7.81
CA TYR A 26 -11.47 9.30 9.16
C TYR A 26 -10.74 7.99 9.51
N ALA A 27 -11.35 6.83 9.21
CA ALA A 27 -10.76 5.52 9.41
C ALA A 27 -9.49 5.35 8.57
N ASP A 28 -9.51 5.75 7.30
CA ASP A 28 -8.36 5.69 6.40
C ASP A 28 -7.23 6.59 6.89
N LEU A 29 -7.52 7.81 7.34
CA LEU A 29 -6.53 8.72 7.92
C LEU A 29 -5.89 8.12 9.17
N LYS A 30 -6.68 7.60 10.12
CA LYS A 30 -6.12 6.94 11.32
C LYS A 30 -5.32 5.70 10.96
N HIS A 31 -5.81 4.86 10.05
CA HIS A 31 -5.09 3.67 9.62
C HIS A 31 -3.73 4.01 8.98
N THR A 32 -3.70 5.01 8.09
CA THR A 32 -2.50 5.40 7.35
C THR A 32 -1.51 6.22 8.16
N CYS A 33 -1.97 6.99 9.15
CA CYS A 33 -1.13 7.89 9.94
C CYS A 33 -0.69 7.30 11.28
N CYS A 34 -1.51 6.46 11.92
CA CYS A 34 -1.29 6.04 13.31
C CYS A 34 -0.61 4.68 13.48
N PHE A 35 -0.51 3.89 12.41
CA PHE A 35 0.03 2.53 12.48
C PHE A 35 1.26 2.39 11.59
N SER A 36 2.17 1.52 12.01
CA SER A 36 3.34 1.17 11.21
C SER A 36 2.90 0.35 10.01
N LEU A 37 3.42 0.65 8.82
CA LEU A 37 3.17 -0.12 7.61
C LEU A 37 3.52 -1.61 7.78
N HIS A 38 4.53 -1.90 8.61
CA HIS A 38 5.01 -3.26 8.86
C HIS A 38 4.25 -3.98 9.97
N HIS A 39 3.43 -3.25 10.75
CA HIS A 39 2.62 -3.78 11.84
C HIS A 39 1.23 -3.15 11.78
N PRO A 40 0.43 -3.44 10.73
CA PRO A 40 -0.93 -2.95 10.66
C PRO A 40 -1.75 -3.53 11.83
N PRO A 41 -2.75 -2.80 12.34
CA PRO A 41 -3.60 -3.30 13.40
C PRO A 41 -4.45 -4.47 12.90
N ASP A 42 -4.90 -5.33 13.82
CA ASP A 42 -6.01 -6.22 13.47
C ASP A 42 -7.21 -5.38 13.06
N PHE A 43 -7.79 -5.68 11.90
CA PHE A 43 -8.84 -4.84 11.34
C PHE A 43 -10.12 -4.87 12.18
N SER A 44 -10.46 -6.02 12.79
CA SER A 44 -11.65 -6.13 13.65
C SER A 44 -11.47 -5.31 14.92
N GLU A 45 -10.30 -5.38 15.55
CA GLU A 45 -9.95 -4.55 16.71
C GLU A 45 -9.91 -3.07 16.37
N PHE A 46 -9.34 -2.70 15.22
CA PHE A 46 -9.31 -1.31 14.76
C PHE A 46 -10.72 -0.75 14.56
N ILE A 47 -11.62 -1.48 13.89
CA ILE A 47 -13.01 -1.05 13.69
C ILE A 47 -13.75 -0.90 15.03
N LYS A 48 -13.53 -1.80 15.98
CA LYS A 48 -14.09 -1.67 17.34
C LYS A 48 -13.57 -0.42 18.05
N GLN A 49 -12.26 -0.16 17.95
CA GLN A 49 -11.66 1.04 18.53
C GLN A 49 -12.27 2.31 17.91
N LEU A 50 -12.47 2.36 16.60
CA LEU A 50 -13.13 3.50 15.95
C LEU A 50 -14.57 3.70 16.44
N ASP A 51 -15.36 2.63 16.64
CA ASP A 51 -16.71 2.76 17.18
C ASP A 51 -16.70 3.31 18.62
N GLU A 52 -15.78 2.84 19.47
CA GLU A 52 -15.61 3.38 20.82
C GLU A 52 -15.15 4.85 20.80
N ASP A 53 -14.16 5.18 19.98
CA ASP A 53 -13.67 6.55 19.84
C ASP A 53 -14.81 7.47 19.40
N LEU A 54 -15.61 7.06 18.40
CA LEU A 54 -16.71 7.85 17.83
C LEU A 54 -17.95 7.92 18.72
N LYS A 55 -18.05 7.14 19.82
CA LYS A 55 -19.09 7.33 20.84
C LYS A 55 -18.85 8.57 21.69
N VAL A 56 -17.61 9.03 21.81
CA VAL A 56 -17.29 10.28 22.52
C VAL A 56 -17.77 11.45 21.68
N GLU A 57 -18.65 12.29 22.24
CA GLU A 57 -19.19 13.46 21.55
C GLU A 57 -18.12 14.55 21.40
N GLU A 58 -18.34 15.48 20.46
CA GLU A 58 -17.38 16.55 20.17
C GLU A 58 -17.20 17.46 21.40
N GLU A 59 -18.28 17.77 22.10
CA GLU A 59 -18.26 18.61 23.30
C GLU A 59 -17.42 17.99 24.42
N ASP A 60 -17.51 16.68 24.60
CA ASP A 60 -16.72 15.95 25.61
C ASP A 60 -15.22 15.99 25.28
N LEU A 61 -14.86 15.85 24.00
CA LEU A 61 -13.48 16.03 23.56
C LEU A 61 -13.00 17.45 23.81
N GLN A 62 -13.80 18.46 23.44
CA GLN A 62 -13.46 19.87 23.68
C GLN A 62 -13.27 20.17 25.17
N MET A 63 -14.14 19.62 26.03
CA MET A 63 -14.01 19.75 27.48
C MET A 63 -12.73 19.07 28.00
N ALA A 64 -12.40 17.86 27.54
CA ALA A 64 -11.15 17.19 27.92
C ALA A 64 -9.91 18.00 27.50
N ILE A 65 -9.96 18.65 26.34
CA ILE A 65 -8.90 19.53 25.84
C ILE A 65 -8.77 20.79 26.71
N LEU A 66 -9.89 21.49 26.98
CA LEU A 66 -9.88 22.76 27.70
C LEU A 66 -9.51 22.59 29.18
N GLU A 67 -10.02 21.55 29.85
CA GLU A 67 -9.82 21.38 31.29
C GLU A 67 -8.53 20.62 31.63
N ARG A 68 -8.19 19.60 30.84
CA ARG A 68 -7.11 18.64 31.20
C ARG A 68 -5.92 18.72 30.26
N ALA A 69 -6.10 19.38 29.12
CA ALA A 69 -5.13 19.40 28.03
C ALA A 69 -4.69 17.97 27.68
N ASP A 70 -5.70 17.09 27.51
CA ASP A 70 -5.53 15.66 27.29
C ASP A 70 -4.95 15.37 25.89
N PRO A 71 -3.73 14.82 25.79
CA PRO A 71 -3.10 14.54 24.51
C PRO A 71 -3.90 13.62 23.58
N ASP A 72 -4.60 12.62 24.13
CA ASP A 72 -5.37 11.66 23.34
C ASP A 72 -6.61 12.33 22.73
N ALA A 73 -7.31 13.16 23.50
CA ALA A 73 -8.45 13.95 23.01
C ALA A 73 -8.02 14.95 21.92
N ILE A 74 -6.85 15.59 22.07
CA ILE A 74 -6.29 16.49 21.05
C ILE A 74 -6.00 15.74 19.76
N LEU A 75 -5.35 14.57 19.84
CA LEU A 75 -5.03 13.76 18.66
C LEU A 75 -6.31 13.32 17.95
N GLU A 76 -7.30 12.84 18.71
CA GLU A 76 -8.58 12.37 18.19
C GLU A 76 -9.36 13.50 17.49
N LEU A 77 -9.49 14.66 18.13
CA LEU A 77 -10.14 15.82 17.50
C LEU A 77 -9.40 16.27 16.24
N GLY A 78 -8.07 16.19 16.21
CA GLY A 78 -7.27 16.48 15.02
C GLY A 78 -7.64 15.60 13.83
N PHE A 79 -7.78 14.29 14.03
CA PHE A 79 -8.22 13.37 12.97
C PHE A 79 -9.67 13.57 12.55
N ARG A 80 -10.57 13.89 13.49
CA ARG A 80 -11.96 14.21 13.17
C ARG A 80 -12.08 15.48 12.33
N LEU A 81 -11.35 16.54 12.68
CA LEU A 81 -11.28 17.77 11.89
C LEU A 81 -10.69 17.52 10.50
N LEU A 82 -9.67 16.66 10.39
CA LEU A 82 -9.07 16.35 9.09
C LEU A 82 -9.99 15.51 8.21
N GLY A 83 -10.69 14.53 8.79
CA GLY A 83 -11.58 13.62 8.09
C GLY A 83 -13.03 14.11 7.96
N GLY A 84 -13.42 15.17 8.67
CA GLY A 84 -14.80 15.66 8.70
C GLY A 84 -15.80 14.73 9.39
N CYS A 85 -15.34 13.81 10.25
CA CYS A 85 -16.20 12.85 10.94
C CYS A 85 -16.60 13.39 12.32
N ARG A 86 -17.91 13.46 12.61
CA ARG A 86 -18.46 13.94 13.90
C ARG A 86 -17.96 15.34 14.29
N VAL A 87 -17.79 16.20 13.29
CA VAL A 87 -17.50 17.63 13.44
C VAL A 87 -18.39 18.42 12.49
N ALA A 88 -18.68 19.68 12.83
CA ALA A 88 -19.54 20.53 12.00
C ALA A 88 -19.01 20.71 10.56
N ARG A 89 -17.68 20.76 10.39
CA ARG A 89 -17.02 20.86 9.08
C ARG A 89 -15.59 20.33 9.14
N PRO A 90 -15.08 19.68 8.07
CA PRO A 90 -13.66 19.39 7.96
C PRO A 90 -12.85 20.69 7.92
N SER A 91 -11.64 20.66 8.50
CA SER A 91 -10.71 21.78 8.48
C SER A 91 -9.26 21.30 8.61
N ILE A 92 -8.46 21.54 7.57
CA ILE A 92 -7.02 21.22 7.57
C ILE A 92 -6.29 22.05 8.64
N GLU A 93 -6.57 23.34 8.71
CA GLU A 93 -5.92 24.23 9.70
C GLU A 93 -6.39 23.96 11.13
N GLY A 94 -7.65 23.58 11.31
CA GLY A 94 -8.15 23.09 12.59
C GLY A 94 -7.41 21.84 13.04
N ALA A 95 -7.25 20.86 12.15
CA ALA A 95 -6.49 19.64 12.42
C ALA A 95 -5.02 19.94 12.73
N LEU A 96 -4.35 20.78 11.92
CA LEU A 96 -2.98 21.21 12.16
C LEU A 96 -2.83 21.93 13.51
N SER A 97 -3.78 22.80 13.88
CA SER A 97 -3.79 23.47 15.18
C SER A 97 -3.87 22.49 16.35
N MET A 98 -4.57 21.36 16.19
CA MET A 98 -4.58 20.27 17.19
C MET A 98 -3.25 19.51 17.19
N PHE A 99 -2.72 19.13 16.03
CA PHE A 99 -1.46 18.39 15.95
C PHE A 99 -0.26 19.21 16.47
N ASP A 100 -0.20 20.51 16.19
CA ASP A 100 0.85 21.40 16.70
C ASP A 100 0.92 21.40 18.23
N ALA A 101 -0.22 21.31 18.92
CA ALA A 101 -0.24 21.21 20.38
C ALA A 101 0.53 20.00 20.90
N LEU A 102 0.70 18.96 20.08
CA LEU A 102 1.44 17.74 20.39
C LEU A 102 2.88 17.75 19.84
N THR A 103 3.14 18.50 18.77
CA THR A 103 4.38 18.37 17.96
C THR A 103 5.27 19.60 17.95
N ASP A 104 4.73 20.81 18.09
CA ASP A 104 5.46 22.07 17.89
C ASP A 104 5.17 23.08 19.00
N LYS A 105 6.16 23.26 19.89
CA LYS A 105 6.07 24.19 21.03
C LYS A 105 5.97 25.64 20.58
N ASP A 106 6.64 26.01 19.50
CA ASP A 106 6.72 27.39 19.04
C ASP A 106 5.40 27.79 18.37
N MET A 107 4.79 26.88 17.59
CA MET A 107 3.49 27.11 16.95
C MET A 107 2.32 27.06 17.94
N ALA A 108 2.34 26.12 18.90
CA ALA A 108 1.25 25.96 19.86
C ALA A 108 1.29 26.96 21.02
N GLY A 109 2.47 27.50 21.36
CA GLY A 109 2.64 28.44 22.47
C GLY A 109 2.15 27.84 23.79
N SER A 110 1.21 28.51 24.46
CA SER A 110 0.62 28.04 25.73
C SER A 110 -0.23 26.78 25.60
N ARG A 111 -0.65 26.40 24.38
CA ARG A 111 -1.42 25.18 24.12
C ARG A 111 -0.54 23.93 24.02
N TYR A 112 0.78 24.08 24.04
CA TYR A 112 1.69 22.96 23.86
C TYR A 112 1.62 21.97 25.03
N VAL A 113 1.27 20.73 24.71
CA VAL A 113 1.20 19.59 25.65
C VAL A 113 2.06 18.40 25.21
N GLY A 114 2.86 18.55 24.15
CA GLY A 114 3.73 17.48 23.66
C GLY A 114 4.74 16.94 24.68
N ASN A 115 5.04 17.69 25.75
CA ASN A 115 5.86 17.20 26.86
C ASN A 115 5.13 16.19 27.78
N ARG A 116 3.80 16.18 27.78
CA ARG A 116 2.95 15.22 28.50
C ARG A 116 2.57 14.02 27.63
N ALA A 117 2.60 14.20 26.31
CA ALA A 117 2.26 13.18 25.33
C ALA A 117 3.32 12.06 25.26
N SER A 118 2.85 10.82 25.12
CA SER A 118 3.75 9.68 24.90
C SER A 118 4.54 9.84 23.59
N LYS A 119 5.68 9.14 23.49
CA LYS A 119 6.48 9.14 22.26
C LYS A 119 5.67 8.65 21.05
N GLU A 120 4.84 7.63 21.27
CA GLU A 120 3.97 7.05 20.25
C GLU A 120 2.90 8.04 19.80
N LEU A 121 2.22 8.69 20.74
CA LEU A 121 1.16 9.67 20.44
C LEU A 121 1.70 10.85 19.64
N ARG A 122 2.89 11.35 19.98
CA ARG A 122 3.58 12.38 19.18
C ARG A 122 3.94 11.90 17.79
N ALA A 123 4.33 10.64 17.63
CA ALA A 123 4.62 10.06 16.32
C ALA A 123 3.35 10.04 15.44
N LYS A 124 2.21 9.63 16.01
CA LYS A 124 0.90 9.67 15.35
C LYS A 124 0.49 11.10 14.97
N ALA A 125 0.70 12.07 15.86
CA ALA A 125 0.42 13.48 15.60
C ALA A 125 1.27 14.03 14.45
N HIS A 126 2.56 13.70 14.40
CA HIS A 126 3.42 14.04 13.24
C HIS A 126 2.94 13.34 11.96
N GLY A 127 2.49 12.09 12.02
CA GLY A 127 1.87 11.40 10.88
C GLY A 127 0.61 12.12 10.37
N GLY A 128 -0.28 12.54 11.28
CA GLY A 128 -1.48 13.31 10.96
C GLY A 128 -1.16 14.69 10.37
N ALA A 129 -0.22 15.41 10.97
CA ALA A 129 0.26 16.71 10.46
C ALA A 129 0.89 16.58 9.08
N ALA A 130 1.69 15.54 8.84
CA ALA A 130 2.29 15.27 7.54
C ALA A 130 1.20 15.10 6.46
N SER A 131 0.18 14.29 6.75
CA SER A 131 -0.97 14.09 5.85
C SER A 131 -1.77 15.37 5.63
N ALA A 132 -2.01 16.18 6.67
CA ALA A 132 -2.73 17.45 6.55
C ALA A 132 -1.99 18.44 5.63
N TYR A 133 -0.68 18.58 5.81
CA TYR A 133 0.15 19.40 4.92
C TYR A 133 0.25 18.85 3.50
N TRP A 134 0.32 17.53 3.34
CA TRP A 134 0.29 16.90 2.02
C TRP A 134 -1.03 17.16 1.30
N LEU A 135 -2.16 17.10 2.02
CA LEU A 135 -3.47 17.46 1.49
C LEU A 135 -3.51 18.94 1.09
N GLU A 136 -3.03 19.86 1.93
CA GLU A 136 -2.93 21.28 1.59
C GLU A 136 -2.15 21.51 0.29
N PHE A 137 -0.97 20.87 0.16
CA PHE A 137 -0.15 20.94 -1.05
C PHE A 137 -0.83 20.36 -2.30
N SER A 138 -1.58 19.26 -2.13
CA SER A 138 -2.20 18.54 -3.25
C SER A 138 -3.50 19.17 -3.73
N LEU A 139 -4.06 20.14 -2.99
CA LEU A 139 -5.30 20.81 -3.35
C LEU A 139 -5.07 21.81 -4.49
N GLN A 140 -5.77 21.57 -5.61
CA GLN A 140 -5.75 22.46 -6.77
C GLN A 140 -6.95 23.42 -6.80
N ASP A 141 -7.96 23.20 -5.97
CA ASP A 141 -9.21 23.96 -5.98
C ASP A 141 -9.08 25.29 -5.22
N GLU A 142 -9.32 26.40 -5.92
CA GLU A 142 -9.20 27.76 -5.38
C GLU A 142 -10.20 28.01 -4.23
N SER A 143 -11.41 27.43 -4.29
CA SER A 143 -12.40 27.61 -3.23
C SER A 143 -11.95 26.98 -1.91
N THR A 144 -11.32 25.80 -1.99
CA THR A 144 -10.77 25.09 -0.85
C THR A 144 -9.55 25.83 -0.30
N ARG A 145 -8.68 26.36 -1.17
CA ARG A 145 -7.55 27.22 -0.77
C ARG A 145 -8.03 28.47 -0.03
N ALA A 146 -9.08 29.13 -0.51
CA ALA A 146 -9.67 30.28 0.17
C ALA A 146 -10.22 29.90 1.56
N GLN A 147 -10.87 28.74 1.69
CA GLN A 147 -11.36 28.25 2.97
C GLN A 147 -10.22 27.94 3.96
N ILE A 148 -9.09 27.41 3.49
CA ILE A 148 -7.89 27.20 4.31
C ILE A 148 -7.38 28.53 4.88
N LEU A 149 -7.37 29.60 4.09
CA LEU A 149 -6.94 30.92 4.56
C LEU A 149 -7.89 31.47 5.65
N ILE A 150 -9.20 31.32 5.47
CA ILE A 150 -10.21 31.69 6.49
C ILE A 150 -9.99 30.88 7.77
N ASP A 151 -9.77 29.58 7.65
CA ASP A 151 -9.56 28.71 8.80
C ASP A 151 -8.27 29.05 9.55
N ARG A 152 -7.21 29.39 8.82
CA ARG A 152 -5.93 29.82 9.41
C ARG A 152 -6.09 31.04 10.31
N GLU A 153 -6.89 32.01 9.89
CA GLU A 153 -7.26 33.17 10.72
C GLU A 153 -8.12 32.76 11.93
N LEU A 154 -9.14 31.92 11.70
CA LEU A 154 -10.05 31.44 12.74
C LEU A 154 -9.31 30.71 13.86
N PHE A 155 -8.42 29.79 13.50
CA PHE A 155 -7.62 28.99 14.44
C PHE A 155 -6.41 29.74 14.97
N ARG A 156 -6.17 30.99 14.50
CA ARG A 156 -5.04 31.86 14.87
C ARG A 156 -3.71 31.14 14.82
N ARG A 157 -3.56 30.24 13.85
CA ARG A 157 -2.34 29.46 13.70
C ARG A 157 -1.28 30.38 13.09
N PRO A 158 -0.11 30.58 13.72
CA PRO A 158 0.94 31.41 13.17
C PRO A 158 1.55 30.68 11.97
N PHE A 159 0.88 30.74 10.82
CA PHE A 159 1.42 30.12 9.63
C PHE A 159 2.67 30.88 9.23
N ASN A 160 3.75 30.13 9.08
CA ASN A 160 4.97 30.66 8.52
C ASN A 160 5.56 31.85 9.31
N ALA A 161 5.79 31.66 10.61
CA ALA A 161 6.60 32.59 11.42
C ALA A 161 8.00 32.86 10.82
N ARG A 162 8.45 32.04 9.86
CA ARG A 162 9.75 32.12 9.19
C ARG A 162 9.72 32.91 7.86
N GLY A 163 8.57 33.38 7.37
CA GLY A 163 8.46 34.33 6.26
C GLY A 163 8.51 33.74 4.83
N PHE A 164 8.38 32.43 4.66
CA PHE A 164 8.21 31.78 3.35
C PHE A 164 6.75 31.84 2.86
N ASN A 165 6.45 32.64 1.84
CA ASN A 165 5.09 32.70 1.27
C ASN A 165 5.00 31.87 -0.02
N ASN A 166 5.54 30.65 -0.02
CA ASN A 166 5.63 29.85 -1.23
C ASN A 166 4.65 28.66 -1.19
N GLU A 167 4.16 28.26 -2.36
CA GLU A 167 3.26 27.11 -2.51
C GLU A 167 3.91 25.77 -2.12
N PHE A 168 5.24 25.77 -1.94
CA PHE A 168 6.03 24.61 -1.55
C PHE A 168 6.23 24.48 -0.03
N ASP A 169 5.71 25.40 0.79
CA ASP A 169 5.91 25.34 2.23
C ASP A 169 5.15 24.14 2.82
N ALA A 170 3.94 23.87 2.31
CA ALA A 170 3.15 22.71 2.71
C ALA A 170 3.89 21.39 2.43
N ILE A 171 4.51 21.20 1.25
CA ILE A 171 5.31 19.99 0.97
C ILE A 171 6.54 19.90 1.87
N PHE A 172 7.19 21.02 2.19
CA PHE A 172 8.33 21.03 3.11
C PHE A 172 7.91 20.61 4.53
N PHE A 173 6.82 21.17 5.05
CA PHE A 173 6.30 20.79 6.36
C PHE A 173 5.75 19.36 6.39
N ALA A 174 5.19 18.86 5.29
CA ALA A 174 4.79 17.46 5.16
C ALA A 174 6.00 16.53 5.32
N ALA A 175 7.11 16.83 4.61
CA ALA A 175 8.35 16.07 4.70
C ALA A 175 8.97 16.14 6.10
N GLU A 176 8.99 17.32 6.73
CA GLU A 176 9.52 17.50 8.09
C GLU A 176 8.72 16.72 9.13
N ASN A 177 7.39 16.73 9.05
CA ASN A 177 6.54 15.96 9.94
C ASN A 177 6.65 14.44 9.69
N ALA A 178 6.70 14.00 8.43
CA ALA A 178 6.96 12.59 8.09
C ALA A 178 8.31 12.12 8.66
N ASN A 179 9.35 12.95 8.57
CA ASN A 179 10.65 12.69 9.15
C ASN A 179 10.63 12.63 10.69
N ASN A 180 9.88 13.50 11.35
CA ASN A 180 9.73 13.47 12.80
C ASN A 180 8.93 12.25 13.28
N SER A 181 7.90 11.81 12.54
CA SER A 181 7.22 10.53 12.78
C SER A 181 8.20 9.36 12.70
N ALA A 182 9.01 9.29 11.63
CA ALA A 182 10.03 8.26 11.44
C ALA A 182 11.09 8.29 12.56
N LYS A 183 11.55 9.50 12.96
CA LYS A 183 12.49 9.71 14.08
C LYS A 183 11.93 9.19 15.41
N LEU A 184 10.63 9.30 15.62
CA LEU A 184 9.96 8.75 16.81
C LEU A 184 9.71 7.24 16.72
N GLY A 185 9.97 6.63 15.57
CA GLY A 185 9.91 5.18 15.35
C GLY A 185 8.64 4.71 14.64
N LEU A 186 7.78 5.63 14.19
CA LEU A 186 6.57 5.28 13.45
C LEU A 186 6.81 5.42 11.95
N ALA A 187 6.92 4.26 11.29
CA ALA A 187 6.99 4.15 9.83
C ALA A 187 5.59 3.96 9.23
N SER A 188 4.77 5.01 9.29
CA SER A 188 3.39 4.94 8.82
C SER A 188 3.29 4.96 7.30
N SER A 189 2.19 4.41 6.76
CA SER A 189 1.93 4.41 5.31
C SER A 189 1.93 5.83 4.74
N ALA A 190 1.35 6.79 5.47
CA ALA A 190 1.35 8.20 5.09
C ALA A 190 2.78 8.77 5.02
N ALA A 191 3.60 8.54 6.04
CA ALA A 191 4.97 9.07 6.07
C ALA A 191 5.84 8.49 4.94
N ILE A 192 5.68 7.21 4.60
CA ILE A 192 6.37 6.57 3.48
C ILE A 192 5.89 7.15 2.15
N ALA A 193 4.56 7.24 1.93
CA ALA A 193 4.00 7.78 0.69
C ALA A 193 4.45 9.22 0.45
N ILE A 194 4.36 10.09 1.46
CA ILE A 194 4.84 11.48 1.41
C ILE A 194 6.34 11.50 1.13
N GLY A 195 7.13 10.66 1.79
CA GLY A 195 8.57 10.58 1.56
C GLY A 195 8.94 10.25 0.11
N ILE A 196 8.26 9.27 -0.50
CA ILE A 196 8.43 8.90 -1.91
C ILE A 196 8.07 10.08 -2.81
N SER A 197 6.89 10.68 -2.63
CA SER A 197 6.44 11.79 -3.48
C SER A 197 7.32 13.03 -3.36
N VAL A 198 7.83 13.34 -2.16
CA VAL A 198 8.78 14.43 -1.94
C VAL A 198 10.10 14.18 -2.67
N VAL A 199 10.62 12.94 -2.66
CA VAL A 199 11.84 12.57 -3.39
C VAL A 199 11.63 12.71 -4.89
N GLU A 200 10.50 12.24 -5.42
CA GLU A 200 10.15 12.36 -6.85
C GLU A 200 10.04 13.83 -7.29
N ILE A 201 9.33 14.66 -6.51
CA ILE A 201 9.20 16.11 -6.79
C ILE A 201 10.57 16.80 -6.73
N ALA A 202 11.38 16.47 -5.72
CA ALA A 202 12.71 17.05 -5.57
C ALA A 202 13.64 16.68 -6.74
N GLN A 203 13.60 15.42 -7.19
CA GLN A 203 14.36 14.97 -8.36
C GLN A 203 13.95 15.73 -9.63
N LYS A 204 12.64 15.97 -9.84
CA LYS A 204 12.14 16.76 -10.98
C LYS A 204 12.68 18.21 -10.98
N VAL A 205 12.94 18.79 -9.80
CA VAL A 205 13.54 20.13 -9.67
C VAL A 205 15.07 20.11 -9.50
N GLY A 206 15.72 18.94 -9.65
CA GLY A 206 17.17 18.80 -9.55
C GLY A 206 17.74 18.91 -8.12
N VAL A 207 16.92 18.70 -7.10
CA VAL A 207 17.31 18.72 -5.68
C VAL A 207 17.40 17.30 -5.13
N ASP A 208 18.54 16.94 -4.55
CA ASP A 208 18.71 15.67 -3.84
C ASP A 208 18.30 15.80 -2.37
N MET A 209 17.05 15.43 -2.07
CA MET A 209 16.49 15.49 -0.72
C MET A 209 17.06 14.43 0.23
N LEU A 210 17.51 13.27 -0.27
CA LEU A 210 18.00 12.18 0.57
C LEU A 210 19.35 12.53 1.21
N ARG A 211 20.10 13.45 0.60
CA ARG A 211 21.36 13.99 1.16
C ARG A 211 21.15 15.05 2.23
N ALA A 212 19.94 15.59 2.39
CA ALA A 212 19.65 16.57 3.43
C ALA A 212 19.73 15.92 4.82
N GLU A 213 20.75 16.29 5.60
CA GLU A 213 20.99 15.69 6.93
C GLU A 213 19.78 15.77 7.86
N ARG A 214 18.96 16.83 7.74
CA ARG A 214 17.72 17.01 8.51
C ARG A 214 16.67 15.93 8.24
N LEU A 215 16.66 15.32 7.05
CA LEU A 215 15.68 14.29 6.63
C LEU A 215 16.25 12.86 6.70
N ARG A 216 17.40 12.66 7.37
CA ARG A 216 18.05 11.36 7.47
C ARG A 216 17.14 10.25 8.07
N PRO A 217 16.32 10.48 9.11
CA PRO A 217 15.35 9.49 9.58
C PRO A 217 14.36 9.03 8.50
N LEU A 218 13.78 9.95 7.73
CA LEU A 218 12.88 9.66 6.61
C LEU A 218 13.62 8.87 5.53
N ALA A 219 14.82 9.30 5.12
CA ALA A 219 15.62 8.60 4.12
C ALA A 219 15.89 7.13 4.50
N ARG A 220 16.33 6.86 5.73
CA ARG A 220 16.55 5.50 6.24
C ARG A 220 15.27 4.65 6.28
N MET A 221 14.11 5.29 6.51
CA MET A 221 12.83 4.61 6.45
C MET A 221 12.49 4.19 5.02
N LEU A 222 12.69 5.07 4.04
CA LEU A 222 12.46 4.79 2.63
C LEU A 222 13.40 3.69 2.10
N GLU A 223 14.69 3.75 2.42
CA GLU A 223 15.67 2.72 2.05
C GLU A 223 15.25 1.32 2.56
N ARG A 224 14.77 1.23 3.81
CA ARG A 224 14.25 -0.02 4.37
C ARG A 224 13.00 -0.49 3.64
N HIS A 225 12.07 0.41 3.34
CA HIS A 225 10.85 0.09 2.60
C HIS A 225 11.17 -0.47 1.20
N GLU A 226 12.09 0.16 0.47
CA GLU A 226 12.52 -0.31 -0.85
C GLU A 226 13.27 -1.64 -0.80
N ALA A 227 14.13 -1.84 0.22
CA ALA A 227 14.81 -3.11 0.44
C ALA A 227 13.81 -4.25 0.70
N GLU A 228 12.78 -3.99 1.50
CA GLU A 228 11.71 -4.96 1.74
C GLU A 228 10.87 -5.25 0.50
N LYS A 229 10.52 -4.22 -0.28
CA LYS A 229 9.79 -4.38 -1.55
C LYS A 229 10.57 -5.29 -2.50
N ARG A 230 11.87 -5.00 -2.73
CA ARG A 230 12.76 -5.85 -3.54
C ARG A 230 12.87 -7.27 -3.01
N ALA A 231 13.01 -7.43 -1.69
CA ALA A 231 13.07 -8.76 -1.07
C ALA A 231 11.77 -9.56 -1.28
N LYS A 232 10.60 -8.90 -1.27
CA LYS A 232 9.31 -9.53 -1.56
C LYS A 232 9.18 -9.91 -3.04
N GLU A 233 9.63 -9.05 -3.96
CA GLU A 233 9.65 -9.31 -5.41
C GLU A 233 10.52 -10.53 -5.72
N LEU A 234 11.75 -10.60 -5.20
CA LEU A 234 12.63 -11.77 -5.37
C LEU A 234 12.02 -13.06 -4.82
N ARG A 235 11.31 -12.99 -3.68
CA ARG A 235 10.57 -14.15 -3.14
C ARG A 235 9.40 -14.55 -4.04
N TRP A 236 8.74 -13.58 -4.66
CA TRP A 236 7.64 -13.82 -5.59
C TRP A 236 8.14 -14.47 -6.87
N GLU A 237 9.18 -13.91 -7.50
CA GLU A 237 9.83 -14.50 -8.68
C GLU A 237 10.31 -15.92 -8.41
N LYS A 238 10.93 -16.15 -7.25
CA LYS A 238 11.34 -17.50 -6.83
C LYS A 238 10.15 -18.44 -6.66
N ARG A 239 9.02 -17.97 -6.12
CA ARG A 239 7.79 -18.76 -6.00
C ARG A 239 7.18 -19.08 -7.37
N GLU A 240 7.17 -18.15 -8.30
CA GLU A 240 6.67 -18.40 -9.66
C GLU A 240 7.55 -19.41 -10.40
N GLN A 241 8.88 -19.28 -10.28
CA GLN A 241 9.83 -20.28 -10.79
C GLN A 241 9.63 -21.64 -10.13
N ASP A 242 9.38 -21.67 -8.83
CA ASP A 242 9.10 -22.89 -8.09
C ASP A 242 7.73 -23.49 -8.43
N GLU A 243 6.68 -22.70 -8.66
CA GLU A 243 5.35 -23.17 -9.05
C GLU A 243 5.37 -23.91 -10.39
N GLN A 244 6.17 -23.41 -11.34
CA GLN A 244 6.46 -24.13 -12.59
C GLN A 244 7.17 -25.47 -12.33
N ALA A 245 7.95 -25.59 -11.25
CA ALA A 245 8.58 -26.84 -10.83
C ALA A 245 7.59 -27.83 -10.16
N TYR A 246 6.44 -27.38 -9.68
CA TYR A 246 5.40 -28.25 -9.10
C TYR A 246 4.33 -28.67 -10.10
N THR A 247 4.31 -28.16 -11.32
CA THR A 247 3.29 -28.47 -12.32
C THR A 247 3.84 -29.30 -13.49
N CYS A 248 3.03 -30.23 -14.01
CA CYS A 248 3.41 -31.01 -15.18
C CYS A 248 3.54 -30.10 -16.41
N ALA A 249 4.71 -30.09 -17.03
CA ALA A 249 5.00 -29.23 -18.18
C ALA A 249 4.25 -29.60 -19.47
N ALA A 250 3.54 -30.74 -19.51
CA ALA A 250 2.82 -31.15 -20.72
C ALA A 250 1.55 -30.32 -20.92
N ARG A 251 1.40 -29.69 -22.09
CA ARG A 251 0.21 -28.88 -22.42
C ARG A 251 -1.10 -29.64 -22.13
N GLY A 252 -1.99 -29.00 -21.38
CA GLY A 252 -3.29 -29.55 -20.96
C GLY A 252 -3.24 -30.48 -19.74
N CYS A 253 -2.06 -30.84 -19.23
CA CYS A 253 -1.93 -31.61 -17.99
C CYS A 253 -1.87 -30.64 -16.80
N LYS A 254 -2.84 -30.73 -15.89
CA LYS A 254 -2.91 -29.89 -14.67
C LYS A 254 -2.46 -30.64 -13.41
N VAL A 255 -1.70 -31.73 -13.58
CA VAL A 255 -1.21 -32.50 -12.43
C VAL A 255 -0.12 -31.69 -11.74
N GLY A 256 -0.37 -31.34 -10.48
CA GLY A 256 0.59 -30.72 -9.57
C GLY A 256 1.17 -31.73 -8.59
N GLY A 257 2.44 -31.59 -8.24
CA GLY A 257 3.10 -32.34 -7.16
C GLY A 257 3.10 -31.55 -5.86
N VAL A 258 2.94 -32.24 -4.72
CA VAL A 258 3.13 -31.62 -3.39
C VAL A 258 4.61 -31.32 -3.13
N HIS A 259 5.49 -32.15 -3.67
CA HIS A 259 6.94 -31.98 -3.59
C HIS A 259 7.56 -31.92 -4.99
N LYS A 260 8.71 -31.24 -5.14
CA LYS A 260 9.45 -31.18 -6.42
C LYS A 260 9.78 -32.58 -6.93
N SER A 261 10.00 -33.55 -6.02
CA SER A 261 10.28 -34.96 -6.33
C SER A 261 9.07 -35.76 -6.80
N SER A 262 7.84 -35.26 -6.62
CA SER A 262 6.61 -35.94 -7.07
C SER A 262 6.47 -35.97 -8.59
N LEU A 263 7.18 -35.09 -9.30
CA LEU A 263 7.23 -35.06 -10.76
C LEU A 263 8.63 -35.46 -11.26
N LYS A 264 8.67 -36.21 -12.34
CA LYS A 264 9.91 -36.68 -12.97
C LYS A 264 10.50 -35.57 -13.82
N ALA A 265 11.69 -35.09 -13.44
CA ALA A 265 12.44 -34.15 -14.27
C ALA A 265 12.87 -34.80 -15.60
N CYS A 266 13.03 -34.00 -16.65
CA CYS A 266 13.64 -34.46 -17.89
C CYS A 266 15.05 -35.03 -17.61
N ALA A 267 15.33 -36.22 -18.12
CA ALA A 267 16.63 -36.90 -17.96
C ALA A 267 17.74 -36.31 -18.84
N GLY A 268 17.44 -35.34 -19.71
CA GLY A 268 18.44 -34.70 -20.57
C GLY A 268 19.28 -33.63 -19.85
N GLU A 269 20.28 -33.11 -20.57
CA GLU A 269 21.22 -32.08 -20.11
C GLU A 269 20.69 -30.64 -20.26
N CYS A 270 19.37 -30.46 -20.33
CA CYS A 270 18.80 -29.10 -20.32
C CYS A 270 19.19 -28.35 -19.02
N PRO A 271 19.41 -27.02 -19.10
CA PRO A 271 19.73 -26.22 -17.93
C PRO A 271 18.68 -26.37 -16.81
N PRO A 272 19.08 -26.36 -15.53
CA PRO A 272 18.16 -26.55 -14.40
C PRO A 272 16.95 -25.60 -14.42
N GLU A 273 17.16 -24.35 -14.85
CA GLU A 273 16.17 -23.28 -14.96
C GLU A 273 15.02 -23.62 -15.93
N VAL A 274 15.32 -24.37 -17.00
CA VAL A 274 14.35 -24.73 -18.05
C VAL A 274 14.07 -26.22 -18.10
N LYS A 275 14.46 -26.98 -17.06
CA LYS A 275 14.30 -28.44 -17.01
C LYS A 275 12.85 -28.79 -16.64
N PRO A 276 12.01 -29.21 -17.59
CA PRO A 276 10.61 -29.47 -17.32
C PRO A 276 10.44 -30.72 -16.46
N ARG A 277 9.35 -30.74 -15.69
CA ARG A 277 8.95 -31.88 -14.87
C ARG A 277 7.63 -32.45 -15.37
N TYR A 278 7.49 -33.78 -15.27
CA TYR A 278 6.36 -34.51 -15.84
C TYR A 278 5.79 -35.50 -14.82
N CYS A 279 4.47 -35.62 -14.76
CA CYS A 279 3.83 -36.65 -13.93
C CYS A 279 4.02 -38.06 -14.51
N SER A 280 4.27 -38.18 -15.81
CA SER A 280 4.41 -39.47 -16.50
C SER A 280 5.31 -39.38 -17.74
N LYS A 281 5.76 -40.54 -18.25
CA LYS A 281 6.56 -40.61 -19.50
C LYS A 281 5.74 -40.19 -20.73
N GLU A 282 4.43 -40.40 -20.72
CA GLU A 282 3.51 -40.00 -21.79
C GLU A 282 3.41 -38.47 -21.89
N CYS A 283 3.34 -37.80 -20.74
CA CYS A 283 3.39 -36.34 -20.66
C CYS A 283 4.72 -35.78 -21.17
N GLN A 284 5.84 -36.44 -20.84
CA GLN A 284 7.15 -36.09 -21.39
C GLN A 284 7.21 -36.23 -22.91
N LYS A 285 6.73 -37.36 -23.47
CA LYS A 285 6.67 -37.57 -24.93
C LYS A 285 5.80 -36.52 -25.63
N ARG A 286 4.68 -36.13 -25.02
CA ARG A 286 3.78 -35.08 -25.56
C ARG A 286 4.44 -33.71 -25.63
N ASN A 287 5.25 -33.35 -24.62
CA ASN A 287 6.00 -32.09 -24.61
C ASN A 287 7.34 -32.16 -25.36
N TRP A 288 7.76 -33.35 -25.82
CA TRP A 288 9.07 -33.52 -26.45
C TRP A 288 9.29 -32.64 -27.68
N PRO A 289 8.34 -32.46 -28.62
CA PRO A 289 8.56 -31.62 -29.81
C PRO A 289 8.94 -30.17 -29.48
N THR A 290 8.31 -29.59 -28.45
CA THR A 290 8.58 -28.24 -27.95
C THR A 290 9.85 -28.18 -27.10
N HIS A 291 10.05 -29.17 -26.22
CA HIS A 291 11.21 -29.19 -25.32
C HIS A 291 12.53 -29.54 -26.02
N LYS A 292 12.50 -30.27 -27.14
CA LYS A 292 13.70 -30.71 -27.87
C LYS A 292 14.63 -29.55 -28.27
N ALA A 293 14.07 -28.36 -28.54
CA ALA A 293 14.86 -27.18 -28.90
C ALA A 293 15.79 -26.70 -27.77
N VAL A 294 15.41 -26.92 -26.50
CA VAL A 294 16.19 -26.54 -25.31
C VAL A 294 16.90 -27.75 -24.67
N CYS A 295 16.42 -28.97 -24.91
CA CYS A 295 17.06 -30.21 -24.47
C CYS A 295 18.17 -30.63 -25.44
N LYS A 296 19.13 -29.74 -25.67
CA LYS A 296 20.32 -30.07 -26.45
C LYS A 296 21.32 -30.78 -25.53
N PRO A 297 21.91 -31.90 -25.95
CA PRO A 297 23.14 -32.36 -25.32
C PRO A 297 24.14 -31.21 -25.47
N GLY A 298 24.71 -30.74 -24.37
CA GLY A 298 25.78 -29.78 -24.48
C GLY A 298 26.89 -30.39 -25.34
N PRO A 299 27.72 -29.61 -26.04
CA PRO A 299 29.03 -30.11 -26.42
C PRO A 299 29.70 -30.44 -25.09
N VAL A 300 29.68 -31.72 -24.72
CA VAL A 300 30.24 -32.22 -23.48
C VAL A 300 31.72 -31.82 -23.53
N GLY A 301 32.05 -30.72 -22.85
CA GLY A 301 33.42 -30.46 -22.45
C GLY A 301 33.88 -31.74 -21.77
N GLN A 302 34.89 -32.36 -22.36
CA GLN A 302 35.43 -33.65 -21.97
C GLN A 302 35.41 -33.75 -20.44
N ARG A 303 34.54 -34.63 -19.92
CA ARG A 303 34.61 -35.05 -18.51
C ARG A 303 36.07 -35.45 -18.27
N PRO A 304 36.84 -34.76 -17.41
CA PRO A 304 38.14 -35.28 -17.02
C PRO A 304 37.87 -36.68 -16.48
N SER A 305 38.46 -37.70 -17.11
CA SER A 305 38.28 -39.06 -16.65
C SER A 305 38.72 -39.09 -15.20
N ALA A 306 37.80 -39.41 -14.29
CA ALA A 306 38.06 -39.55 -12.87
C ALA A 306 39.17 -40.58 -12.69
N GLY A 307 40.40 -40.09 -12.49
CA GLY A 307 41.49 -40.84 -11.94
C GLY A 307 41.15 -41.20 -10.51
N THR A 308 41.15 -42.50 -10.27
CA THR A 308 41.43 -43.20 -9.02
C THR A 308 41.53 -42.34 -7.75
N SER A 309 40.49 -42.44 -6.94
CA SER A 309 40.43 -42.30 -5.49
C SER A 309 41.77 -42.15 -4.73
N SER A 310 41.93 -41.01 -4.06
CA SER A 310 42.55 -40.96 -2.73
C SER A 310 41.68 -40.13 -1.79
N SER A 311 41.20 -40.81 -0.75
CA SER A 311 40.53 -40.28 0.44
C SER A 311 41.28 -39.10 1.07
N GLY A 312 40.58 -37.99 1.28
CA GLY A 312 41.02 -36.88 2.12
C GLY A 312 39.80 -36.12 2.61
N ASP A 313 39.54 -36.24 3.91
CA ASP A 313 38.50 -35.52 4.65
C ASP A 313 38.70 -34.01 4.51
N THR A 314 37.63 -33.28 4.16
CA THR A 314 37.53 -31.84 4.45
C THR A 314 36.11 -31.47 4.83
N GLU A 315 36.04 -30.91 6.03
CA GLU A 315 34.88 -30.43 6.75
C GLU A 315 34.11 -29.33 6.01
N ALA A 316 32.82 -29.25 6.35
CA ALA A 316 31.90 -28.21 5.93
C ALA A 316 32.33 -26.85 6.48
N LEU A 317 32.51 -25.88 5.57
CA LEU A 317 32.47 -24.46 5.90
C LEU A 317 31.38 -23.82 5.05
N ASP A 318 30.28 -23.51 5.73
CA ASP A 318 29.36 -22.44 5.40
C ASP A 318 30.13 -21.10 5.39
N ASP A 319 29.96 -20.30 4.33
CA ASP A 319 30.07 -18.84 4.37
C ASP A 319 29.53 -18.28 3.03
N ALA A 320 28.44 -17.51 3.07
CA ALA A 320 28.46 -16.05 3.15
C ALA A 320 29.04 -15.40 1.87
N MET A 321 28.15 -14.91 1.01
CA MET A 321 28.51 -13.86 0.06
C MET A 321 27.63 -12.63 0.27
N ASP A 322 28.34 -11.58 0.67
CA ASP A 322 27.96 -10.20 0.84
C ASP A 322 27.92 -9.46 -0.51
N ALA A 323 27.35 -8.27 -0.45
CA ALA A 323 26.97 -7.31 -1.48
C ALA A 323 28.04 -6.90 -2.50
N SER A 324 27.57 -6.51 -3.70
CA SER A 324 27.83 -5.18 -4.29
C SER A 324 27.37 -5.16 -5.75
N LEU A 325 26.27 -4.45 -6.05
CA LEU A 325 25.96 -4.04 -7.42
C LEU A 325 25.53 -2.56 -7.41
N SER A 326 26.44 -1.73 -7.89
CA SER A 326 26.23 -0.34 -8.26
C SER A 326 25.28 -0.27 -9.47
N LEU A 327 24.24 0.56 -9.38
CA LEU A 327 23.33 0.87 -10.49
C LEU A 327 23.47 2.35 -10.84
N THR A 328 24.03 2.62 -12.01
CA THR A 328 23.87 3.88 -12.74
C THR A 328 22.75 3.70 -13.75
N THR A 329 21.67 4.48 -13.64
CA THR A 329 20.60 4.53 -14.64
C THR A 329 20.53 5.93 -15.23
N ASN A 330 20.69 6.00 -16.56
CA ASN A 330 20.44 7.21 -17.35
C ASN A 330 18.94 7.28 -17.68
N ALA A 331 18.36 8.46 -17.45
CA ALA A 331 17.01 8.82 -17.86
C ALA A 331 16.99 9.20 -19.35
N SER A 332 15.90 8.86 -20.06
CA SER A 332 15.50 9.57 -21.27
C SER A 332 14.00 9.86 -21.24
N GLU A 333 13.70 11.13 -21.45
CA GLU A 333 12.40 11.79 -21.46
C GLU A 333 11.54 11.40 -22.67
N ALA A 334 10.22 11.34 -22.47
CA ALA A 334 9.24 11.73 -23.49
C ALA A 334 7.84 11.91 -22.86
N GLU A 335 7.23 13.07 -23.11
CA GLU A 335 5.83 13.45 -22.91
C GLU A 335 5.45 14.42 -24.06
N PRO A 336 4.18 14.85 -24.29
CA PRO A 336 2.87 14.27 -23.93
C PRO A 336 1.85 14.32 -25.11
N LYS A 337 0.58 13.88 -24.90
CA LYS A 337 -0.67 14.67 -25.16
C LYS A 337 -2.02 13.92 -25.08
N ALA A 338 -2.99 14.64 -24.47
CA ALA A 338 -4.42 14.82 -24.80
C ALA A 338 -5.52 13.87 -24.24
N GLU A 339 -5.98 14.20 -23.03
CA GLU A 339 -7.34 14.60 -22.61
C GLU A 339 -8.59 14.25 -23.47
N VAL A 340 -9.51 13.46 -22.88
CA VAL A 340 -10.98 13.53 -23.07
C VAL A 340 -11.65 13.24 -21.72
N VAL A 341 -12.34 14.23 -21.15
CA VAL A 341 -13.05 14.14 -19.86
C VAL A 341 -14.54 13.85 -20.11
N GLU A 342 -15.02 12.67 -19.68
CA GLU A 342 -16.45 12.37 -19.57
C GLU A 342 -16.87 12.25 -18.10
N ARG A 343 -17.85 13.08 -17.73
CA ARG A 343 -18.40 13.30 -16.39
C ARG A 343 -19.47 12.26 -16.08
N TRP A 344 -19.24 11.40 -15.09
CA TRP A 344 -20.21 10.40 -14.62
C TRP A 344 -21.07 10.94 -13.46
N LEU A 345 -22.37 11.09 -13.71
CA LEU A 345 -23.40 11.35 -12.70
C LEU A 345 -23.87 10.02 -12.09
N SER A 346 -23.72 9.86 -10.78
CA SER A 346 -24.24 8.69 -10.05
C SER A 346 -25.58 9.04 -9.40
N GLY A 347 -26.67 8.50 -9.94
CA GLY A 347 -28.00 8.56 -9.34
C GLY A 347 -28.81 7.30 -9.68
N PRO A 348 -29.68 6.81 -8.77
CA PRO A 348 -30.42 5.56 -8.95
C PRO A 348 -31.44 5.57 -10.09
N GLU A 349 -31.75 6.73 -10.68
CA GLU A 349 -32.67 6.85 -11.83
C GLU A 349 -32.05 6.44 -13.17
N ALA A 350 -30.72 6.39 -13.31
CA ALA A 350 -30.07 6.02 -14.57
C ALA A 350 -30.21 4.51 -14.90
N ALA A 351 -30.46 3.65 -13.91
CA ALA A 351 -30.49 2.20 -14.10
C ALA A 351 -31.75 1.67 -14.84
N ALA A 352 -32.85 2.42 -14.81
CA ALA A 352 -34.11 2.02 -15.47
C ALA A 352 -34.08 2.23 -16.99
N GLN A 353 -33.18 3.07 -17.50
CA GLN A 353 -33.20 3.51 -18.90
C GLN A 353 -32.38 2.62 -19.85
N PHE A 354 -31.50 1.75 -19.32
CA PHE A 354 -30.55 0.96 -20.14
C PHE A 354 -30.90 -0.52 -20.35
N GLY A 355 -32.09 -0.98 -19.93
CA GLY A 355 -32.55 -2.34 -20.25
C GLY A 355 -31.57 -3.46 -19.86
N LEU A 356 -30.83 -3.28 -18.75
CA LEU A 356 -29.81 -4.23 -18.32
C LEU A 356 -30.50 -5.57 -18.00
N GLY A 357 -30.13 -6.60 -18.76
CA GLY A 357 -30.62 -7.96 -18.57
C GLY A 357 -30.34 -8.54 -17.18
N ARG A 358 -30.84 -9.75 -16.94
CA ARG A 358 -30.77 -10.46 -15.64
C ARG A 358 -29.36 -10.40 -15.04
N GLN A 359 -29.20 -9.67 -13.94
CA GLN A 359 -27.92 -9.57 -13.24
C GLN A 359 -27.62 -10.85 -12.47
N HIS A 360 -26.35 -11.24 -12.45
CA HIS A 360 -25.84 -12.34 -11.65
C HIS A 360 -25.05 -11.79 -10.46
N VAL A 361 -25.43 -12.24 -9.28
CA VAL A 361 -24.81 -11.83 -8.02
C VAL A 361 -24.16 -13.05 -7.39
N VAL A 362 -22.88 -12.94 -7.03
CA VAL A 362 -22.19 -13.95 -6.22
C VAL A 362 -21.51 -13.27 -5.06
N ASN A 363 -21.81 -13.76 -3.86
CA ASN A 363 -21.09 -13.38 -2.65
C ASN A 363 -19.86 -14.28 -2.52
N ILE A 364 -18.70 -13.65 -2.40
CA ILE A 364 -17.42 -14.29 -2.21
C ILE A 364 -17.00 -14.04 -0.76
N PRO A 365 -16.86 -15.08 0.07
CA PRO A 365 -16.35 -14.90 1.42
C PRO A 365 -14.95 -14.28 1.36
N SER A 366 -14.74 -13.21 2.10
CA SER A 366 -13.42 -12.61 2.29
C SER A 366 -12.54 -13.56 3.10
N SER A 367 -11.22 -13.35 3.06
CA SER A 367 -10.29 -13.98 4.00
C SER A 367 -10.52 -13.52 5.45
N ARG A 368 -11.31 -12.45 5.66
CA ARG A 368 -11.68 -11.93 6.97
C ARG A 368 -13.04 -12.47 7.42
N PRO A 369 -13.17 -13.01 8.64
CA PRO A 369 -14.45 -13.49 9.18
C PRO A 369 -15.52 -12.39 9.17
N GLY A 370 -16.66 -12.64 8.52
CA GLY A 370 -17.81 -11.72 8.47
C GLY A 370 -17.82 -10.72 7.30
N GLU A 371 -16.76 -10.66 6.50
CA GLU A 371 -16.74 -9.88 5.26
C GLU A 371 -17.15 -10.76 4.07
N GLU A 372 -18.03 -10.24 3.20
CA GLU A 372 -18.34 -10.84 1.90
C GLU A 372 -18.16 -9.79 0.79
N PHE A 373 -17.42 -10.15 -0.25
CA PHE A 373 -17.39 -9.37 -1.50
C PHE A 373 -18.60 -9.74 -2.33
N ARG A 374 -19.46 -8.77 -2.63
CA ARG A 374 -20.54 -8.97 -3.58
C ARG A 374 -20.05 -8.60 -4.97
N VAL A 375 -19.92 -9.61 -5.83
CA VAL A 375 -19.65 -9.39 -7.26
C VAL A 375 -20.97 -9.38 -8.00
N VAL A 376 -21.29 -8.26 -8.65
CA VAL A 376 -22.46 -8.13 -9.51
C VAL A 376 -21.98 -8.01 -10.95
N SER A 377 -22.44 -8.92 -11.80
CA SER A 377 -22.15 -8.87 -13.23
C SER A 377 -23.41 -9.15 -14.05
N SER A 378 -23.66 -8.31 -15.04
CA SER A 378 -24.68 -8.54 -16.07
C SER A 378 -24.15 -9.33 -17.28
N THR A 379 -22.84 -9.58 -17.34
CA THR A 379 -22.17 -10.15 -18.52
C THR A 379 -21.43 -11.46 -18.26
N MET A 380 -21.05 -11.75 -17.02
CA MET A 380 -20.39 -13.02 -16.68
C MET A 380 -21.39 -14.16 -16.56
N HIS A 381 -21.05 -15.32 -17.12
CA HIS A 381 -21.90 -16.50 -17.01
C HIS A 381 -21.91 -17.02 -15.55
N PRO A 382 -23.03 -17.55 -15.03
CA PRO A 382 -23.12 -18.05 -13.65
C PRO A 382 -22.01 -19.06 -13.27
N THR A 383 -21.55 -19.87 -14.22
CA THR A 383 -20.44 -20.83 -14.01
C THR A 383 -19.10 -20.14 -13.78
N GLU A 384 -18.84 -19.01 -14.43
CA GLU A 384 -17.60 -18.22 -14.24
C GLU A 384 -17.62 -17.51 -12.89
N MET A 385 -18.77 -16.94 -12.50
CA MET A 385 -18.95 -16.32 -11.19
C MET A 385 -18.84 -17.36 -10.05
N ARG A 386 -19.33 -18.59 -10.26
CA ARG A 386 -19.15 -19.70 -9.31
C ARG A 386 -17.69 -20.10 -9.18
N LYS A 387 -16.99 -20.27 -10.30
CA LYS A 387 -15.56 -20.57 -10.31
C LYS A 387 -14.75 -19.49 -9.60
N MET A 388 -15.07 -18.21 -9.83
CA MET A 388 -14.46 -17.06 -9.15
C MET A 388 -14.63 -17.15 -7.63
N ARG A 389 -15.82 -17.49 -7.14
CA ARG A 389 -16.06 -17.72 -5.70
C ARG A 389 -15.27 -18.91 -5.16
N GLU A 390 -15.21 -20.01 -5.90
CA GLU A 390 -14.45 -21.21 -5.49
C GLU A 390 -12.95 -20.92 -5.45
N ASP A 391 -12.41 -20.22 -6.45
CA ASP A 391 -11.00 -19.84 -6.50
C ASP A 391 -10.65 -18.89 -5.35
N ALA A 392 -11.53 -17.95 -5.01
CA ALA A 392 -11.37 -17.06 -3.87
C ALA A 392 -11.50 -17.78 -2.51
N ALA A 393 -12.46 -18.67 -2.33
CA ALA A 393 -12.60 -19.49 -1.12
C ALA A 393 -11.38 -20.41 -0.90
N ASN A 394 -10.71 -20.82 -1.97
CA ASN A 394 -9.50 -21.64 -1.92
C ASN A 394 -8.21 -20.81 -1.79
N GLY A 395 -8.28 -19.50 -1.56
CA GLY A 395 -7.12 -18.61 -1.42
C GLY A 395 -6.29 -18.46 -2.70
N ARG A 396 -6.86 -18.76 -3.88
CA ARG A 396 -6.18 -18.67 -5.18
C ARG A 396 -6.45 -17.35 -5.91
N TRP A 397 -7.21 -16.45 -5.29
CA TRP A 397 -7.43 -15.10 -5.81
C TRP A 397 -6.58 -14.10 -5.05
N TYR A 398 -5.59 -13.54 -5.74
CA TYR A 398 -4.88 -12.35 -5.30
C TYR A 398 -5.33 -11.18 -6.19
N PHE A 399 -6.03 -10.22 -5.60
CA PHE A 399 -6.18 -8.91 -6.24
C PHE A 399 -4.83 -8.19 -6.18
N GLN A 400 -4.09 -8.17 -7.29
CA GLN A 400 -3.35 -6.97 -7.63
C GLN A 400 -4.40 -5.99 -8.15
N ILE A 401 -4.90 -5.12 -7.28
CA ILE A 401 -5.45 -3.85 -7.78
C ILE A 401 -4.23 -3.14 -8.36
N ALA A 402 -3.99 -3.30 -9.66
CA ALA A 402 -3.18 -2.36 -10.39
C ALA A 402 -3.95 -1.04 -10.26
N SER A 403 -3.52 -0.20 -9.32
CA SER A 403 -3.85 1.21 -9.36
C SER A 403 -3.08 1.77 -10.54
N ASP A 404 -3.61 1.56 -11.75
CA ASP A 404 -3.27 2.40 -12.90
C ASP A 404 -3.80 3.79 -12.56
N ARG A 405 -3.02 4.52 -11.76
CA ARG A 405 -2.99 5.97 -11.76
C ARG A 405 -2.02 6.36 -12.85
N SER A 406 -2.51 6.36 -14.09
CA SER A 406 -1.94 7.17 -15.15
C SER A 406 -2.63 8.53 -15.09
N ASP A 407 -1.84 9.53 -14.71
CA ASP A 407 -1.96 11.00 -14.79
C ASP A 407 -3.35 11.63 -15.02
#